data_AF-A0A1Q9NVR8-F1
#
_entry.id   AF-A0A1Q9NVR8-F1
#
_cell.length_a   1.000
_cell.length_b   1.000
_cell.length_c   1.000
_cell.angle_alpha   90.00
_cell.angle_beta   90.00
_cell.angle_gamma   90.00
#
_symmetry.space_group_name_H-M   'P 1'
#
loop_
_entity.id
_entity.type
_entity.pdbx_description
1 polymer ?
#
loop_
_entity_poly.entity_id
_entity_poly.type
_entity_poly.pdbx_seq_one_letter_code
_entity_poly.pdbx_strand_id
1 'polypeptide(L)'
;VESLPSRVDDPVNGVWNHEEFVLGTDGTQFHPDVKEDEELKVWLSDILRTIEIVYSKDTEIEGIDLLRFVLSEKVLGVDSAFDQTVNGIGNMTYSQDGVPLMVSKPAFLDADASVHVNITGVTPVYDNHETFIEVEPITGAVMNAAKRLQISFLIGAGNFLTSSIKEDHYMPVVWVEEGGAITPELAEKFKDAIYAAQQIGDVAPIAGAAIGAVLLLTSMFIGIRARKP
;
A
#
# COMPACT_ATOMS: atom_id res chain seq x y z
N VAL A 1 17.21 -5.74 -11.29
CA VAL A 1 16.06 -5.88 -10.39
C VAL A 1 16.38 -7.07 -9.50
N GLU A 2 16.28 -6.90 -8.20
CA GLU A 2 16.50 -7.98 -7.24
C GLU A 2 15.28 -8.90 -7.22
N SER A 3 15.48 -10.19 -7.01
CA SER A 3 14.41 -11.19 -7.00
C SER A 3 14.70 -12.28 -5.98
N LEU A 4 13.62 -12.86 -5.45
CA LEU A 4 13.67 -14.15 -4.77
C LEU A 4 13.56 -15.24 -5.83
N PRO A 5 14.46 -16.23 -5.85
CA PRO A 5 14.39 -17.31 -6.82
C PRO A 5 13.14 -18.17 -6.59
N SER A 6 12.67 -18.80 -7.67
CA SER A 6 11.65 -19.84 -7.57
C SER A 6 12.20 -21.04 -6.81
N ARG A 7 11.42 -21.62 -5.90
CA ARG A 7 11.79 -22.89 -5.25
C ARG A 7 11.84 -24.07 -6.21
N VAL A 8 11.21 -23.94 -7.39
CA VAL A 8 11.26 -24.96 -8.44
C VAL A 8 12.66 -25.01 -9.06
N ASP A 9 13.28 -23.84 -9.24
CA ASP A 9 14.59 -23.69 -9.88
C ASP A 9 15.74 -23.71 -8.86
N ASP A 10 15.54 -23.14 -7.66
CA ASP A 10 16.45 -23.17 -6.52
C ASP A 10 15.71 -23.67 -5.25
N PRO A 11 15.65 -24.99 -5.00
CA PRO A 11 14.96 -25.56 -3.84
C PRO A 11 15.57 -25.21 -2.49
N VAL A 12 16.77 -24.62 -2.45
CA VAL A 12 17.46 -24.28 -1.21
C VAL A 12 17.15 -22.84 -0.80
N ASN A 13 17.12 -21.90 -1.75
CA ASN A 13 16.94 -20.48 -1.45
C ASN A 13 15.58 -19.93 -1.92
N GLY A 14 14.84 -20.66 -2.73
CA GLY A 14 13.56 -20.21 -3.27
C GLY A 14 12.38 -20.45 -2.34
N VAL A 15 11.38 -19.56 -2.43
CA VAL A 15 10.21 -19.55 -1.53
C VAL A 15 8.93 -19.91 -2.28
N TRP A 16 8.68 -19.23 -3.41
CA TRP A 16 7.45 -19.35 -4.20
C TRP A 16 7.63 -20.30 -5.38
N ASN A 17 6.52 -20.70 -6.03
CA ASN A 17 6.57 -21.52 -7.25
C ASN A 17 7.08 -20.76 -8.48
N HIS A 18 7.41 -19.48 -8.32
CA HIS A 18 7.88 -18.59 -9.37
C HIS A 18 8.97 -17.66 -8.83
N GLU A 19 9.69 -17.03 -9.74
CA GLU A 19 10.62 -15.96 -9.39
C GLU A 19 9.82 -14.70 -9.01
N GLU A 20 10.04 -14.21 -7.80
CA GLU A 20 9.33 -13.08 -7.23
C GLU A 20 10.25 -11.85 -7.24
N PHE A 21 9.89 -10.83 -8.00
CA PHE A 21 10.71 -9.62 -8.13
C PHE A 21 10.42 -8.63 -7.01
N VAL A 22 11.48 -8.04 -6.46
CA VAL A 22 11.37 -6.93 -5.51
C VAL A 22 11.05 -5.66 -6.30
N LEU A 23 9.77 -5.30 -6.32
CA LEU A 23 9.25 -4.14 -7.05
C LEU A 23 8.57 -3.14 -6.11
N GLY A 24 8.56 -1.88 -6.55
CA GLY A 24 7.90 -0.79 -5.83
C GLY A 24 8.77 -0.20 -4.72
N THR A 25 8.13 0.31 -3.67
CA THR A 25 8.79 0.88 -2.50
C THR A 25 8.56 0.01 -1.26
N ASP A 26 9.00 0.46 -0.09
CA ASP A 26 8.69 -0.16 1.21
C ASP A 26 7.32 0.26 1.77
N GLY A 27 6.56 1.08 1.03
CA GLY A 27 5.25 1.57 1.43
C GLY A 27 5.27 2.80 2.33
N THR A 28 6.42 3.41 2.60
CA THR A 28 6.52 4.67 3.39
C THR A 28 6.40 5.92 2.53
N GLN A 29 6.80 5.82 1.27
CA GLN A 29 6.72 6.89 0.27
C GLN A 29 6.62 6.28 -1.14
N PHE A 30 5.94 6.98 -2.04
CA PHE A 30 5.78 6.65 -3.46
C PHE A 30 6.36 7.77 -4.34
N HIS A 31 6.27 7.60 -5.66
CA HIS A 31 6.66 8.66 -6.59
C HIS A 31 5.77 9.89 -6.40
N PRO A 32 6.25 11.11 -6.76
CA PRO A 32 5.40 12.29 -6.78
C PRO A 32 4.29 12.16 -7.84
N ASP A 33 3.27 13.00 -7.71
CA ASP A 33 2.11 13.08 -8.61
C ASP A 33 1.28 11.79 -8.69
N VAL A 34 1.03 11.17 -7.54
CA VAL A 34 0.21 9.96 -7.39
C VAL A 34 -1.23 10.20 -7.86
N LYS A 35 -1.83 9.20 -8.51
CA LYS A 35 -3.17 9.25 -9.11
C LYS A 35 -4.08 8.15 -8.59
N GLU A 36 -5.38 8.38 -8.72
CA GLU A 36 -6.41 7.42 -8.30
C GLU A 36 -6.48 6.18 -9.22
N ASP A 37 -6.05 6.29 -10.48
CA ASP A 37 -6.16 5.25 -11.50
C ASP A 37 -4.94 4.32 -11.58
N GLU A 38 -3.96 4.49 -10.68
CA GLU A 38 -2.77 3.66 -10.65
C GLU A 38 -2.80 2.58 -9.56
N GLU A 39 -2.09 1.49 -9.81
CA GLU A 39 -1.84 0.43 -8.84
C GLU A 39 -0.42 0.64 -8.27
N LEU A 40 -0.34 0.91 -6.96
CA LEU A 40 0.96 1.12 -6.31
C LEU A 40 1.52 -0.23 -5.87
N LYS A 41 2.82 -0.43 -6.09
CA LYS A 41 3.54 -1.65 -5.71
C LYS A 41 4.34 -1.44 -4.44
N VAL A 42 4.26 -2.40 -3.53
CA VAL A 42 5.00 -2.39 -2.26
C VAL A 42 5.66 -3.74 -2.05
N TRP A 43 6.95 -3.76 -1.74
CA TRP A 43 7.61 -4.96 -1.26
C TRP A 43 7.30 -5.17 0.22
N LEU A 44 6.62 -6.26 0.58
CA LEU A 44 6.40 -6.63 1.96
C LEU A 44 7.37 -7.74 2.37
N SER A 45 8.38 -7.39 3.17
CA SER A 45 9.32 -8.35 3.74
C SER A 45 8.65 -9.39 4.65
N ASP A 46 7.53 -9.03 5.29
CA ASP A 46 6.82 -9.92 6.22
C ASP A 46 6.19 -11.11 5.51
N ILE A 47 5.83 -10.93 4.23
CA ILE A 47 5.22 -11.96 3.39
C ILE A 47 6.03 -12.25 2.12
N LEU A 48 7.28 -11.78 2.06
CA LEU A 48 8.28 -12.05 1.02
C LEU A 48 7.79 -11.89 -0.43
N ARG A 49 6.95 -10.91 -0.72
CA ARG A 49 6.46 -10.66 -2.08
C ARG A 49 6.10 -9.20 -2.32
N THR A 50 6.06 -8.80 -3.59
CA THR A 50 5.48 -7.54 -4.00
C THR A 50 3.96 -7.66 -3.97
N ILE A 51 3.32 -6.72 -3.29
CA ILE A 51 1.87 -6.58 -3.27
C ILE A 51 1.44 -5.36 -4.07
N GLU A 52 0.19 -5.40 -4.49
CA GLU A 52 -0.48 -4.28 -5.14
C GLU A 52 -1.51 -3.71 -4.16
N ILE A 53 -1.45 -2.39 -3.99
CA ILE A 53 -2.46 -1.61 -3.28
C ILE A 53 -3.20 -0.73 -4.30
N VAL A 54 -4.50 -0.62 -4.13
CA VAL A 54 -5.40 0.00 -5.10
C VAL A 54 -6.19 1.12 -4.46
N TYR A 55 -6.48 2.17 -5.23
CA TYR A 55 -7.26 3.29 -4.75
C TYR A 55 -8.64 2.84 -4.27
N SER A 56 -9.08 3.42 -3.16
CA SER A 56 -10.37 3.17 -2.54
C SER A 56 -11.24 4.42 -2.52
N LYS A 57 -10.71 5.53 -2.00
CA LYS A 57 -11.43 6.80 -1.81
C LYS A 57 -10.50 7.95 -1.43
N ASP A 58 -11.00 9.16 -1.57
CA ASP A 58 -10.36 10.36 -1.02
C ASP A 58 -10.59 10.45 0.50
N THR A 59 -9.58 10.95 1.21
CA THR A 59 -9.62 11.22 2.64
C THR A 59 -8.92 12.53 2.98
N GLU A 60 -9.05 12.98 4.22
CA GLU A 60 -8.40 14.20 4.72
C GLU A 60 -7.89 13.94 6.14
N ILE A 61 -6.69 14.42 6.45
CA ILE A 61 -6.18 14.47 7.82
C ILE A 61 -5.45 15.79 8.05
N GLU A 62 -5.74 16.47 9.15
CA GLU A 62 -5.11 17.76 9.51
C GLU A 62 -5.15 18.83 8.38
N GLY A 63 -6.19 18.81 7.53
CA GLY A 63 -6.31 19.70 6.38
C GLY A 63 -5.36 19.38 5.21
N ILE A 64 -4.88 18.15 5.12
CA ILE A 64 -4.11 17.60 4.00
C ILE A 64 -5.02 16.61 3.28
N ASP A 65 -5.30 16.86 2.00
CA ASP A 65 -6.04 15.94 1.13
C ASP A 65 -5.18 14.73 0.78
N LEU A 66 -5.76 13.54 0.90
CA LEU A 66 -5.06 12.26 0.71
C LEU A 66 -5.87 11.31 -0.18
N LEU A 67 -5.15 10.41 -0.82
CA LEU A 67 -5.71 9.27 -1.56
C LEU A 67 -5.54 8.01 -0.71
N ARG A 68 -6.65 7.37 -0.31
CA ARG A 68 -6.59 6.09 0.41
C ARG A 68 -6.44 4.95 -0.58
N PHE A 69 -5.39 4.15 -0.38
CA PHE A 69 -5.16 2.87 -1.05
C PHE A 69 -5.34 1.72 -0.07
N VAL A 70 -5.90 0.62 -0.55
CA VAL A 70 -6.15 -0.60 0.24
C VAL A 70 -5.49 -1.81 -0.40
N LEU A 71 -5.23 -2.84 0.41
CA LEU A 71 -4.68 -4.10 -0.11
C LEU A 71 -5.65 -4.75 -1.10
N SER A 72 -5.20 -4.93 -2.34
CA SER A 72 -5.98 -5.59 -3.40
C SER A 72 -6.40 -7.00 -2.97
N GLU A 73 -7.67 -7.35 -3.18
CA GLU A 73 -8.20 -8.69 -2.87
C GLU A 73 -7.42 -9.80 -3.61
N LYS A 74 -6.84 -9.49 -4.78
CA LYS A 74 -6.02 -10.43 -5.56
C LYS A 74 -4.80 -10.91 -4.78
N VAL A 75 -4.23 -10.07 -3.92
CA VAL A 75 -3.01 -10.41 -3.16
C VAL A 75 -3.25 -11.61 -2.25
N LEU A 76 -4.41 -11.67 -1.59
CA LEU A 76 -4.78 -12.80 -0.73
C LEU A 76 -5.75 -13.78 -1.41
N GLY A 77 -5.96 -13.63 -2.72
CA GLY A 77 -6.81 -14.51 -3.51
C GLY A 77 -6.17 -15.86 -3.81
N VAL A 78 -6.93 -16.73 -4.48
CA VAL A 78 -6.42 -18.01 -5.00
C VAL A 78 -5.34 -17.75 -6.05
N ASP A 79 -4.12 -18.22 -5.78
CA ASP A 79 -2.98 -18.11 -6.67
C ASP A 79 -2.00 -19.27 -6.46
N SER A 80 -1.82 -20.07 -7.52
CA SER A 80 -0.87 -21.19 -7.54
C SER A 80 0.60 -20.75 -7.43
N ALA A 81 0.93 -19.51 -7.80
CA ALA A 81 2.27 -18.97 -7.69
C ALA A 81 2.75 -18.92 -6.22
N PHE A 82 1.81 -18.78 -5.28
CA PHE A 82 2.00 -18.68 -3.83
C PHE A 82 1.38 -19.85 -3.03
N ASP A 83 0.96 -20.94 -3.68
CA ASP A 83 0.20 -22.05 -3.07
C ASP A 83 -1.05 -21.63 -2.28
N GLN A 84 -1.71 -20.58 -2.75
CA GLN A 84 -2.95 -20.09 -2.16
C GLN A 84 -4.14 -20.79 -2.82
N THR A 85 -4.94 -21.48 -2.00
CA THR A 85 -6.06 -22.30 -2.47
C THR A 85 -7.42 -21.80 -2.01
N VAL A 86 -7.45 -20.81 -1.11
CA VAL A 86 -8.66 -20.23 -0.50
C VAL A 86 -8.55 -18.71 -0.57
N ASN A 87 -9.61 -18.02 -0.98
CA ASN A 87 -9.58 -16.55 -1.02
C ASN A 87 -9.47 -15.96 0.39
N GLY A 88 -8.76 -14.84 0.49
CA GLY A 88 -8.46 -14.12 1.71
C GLY A 88 -7.40 -14.78 2.60
N ILE A 89 -6.76 -15.86 2.13
CA ILE A 89 -5.74 -16.60 2.88
C ILE A 89 -4.43 -16.68 2.07
N GLY A 90 -3.38 -16.09 2.62
CA GLY A 90 -2.00 -16.24 2.18
C GLY A 90 -1.33 -17.45 2.84
N ASN A 91 -0.67 -18.29 2.04
CA ASN A 91 0.05 -19.46 2.52
C ASN A 91 1.52 -19.12 2.74
N MET A 92 1.95 -19.15 4.01
CA MET A 92 3.32 -18.81 4.40
C MET A 92 4.16 -20.04 4.71
N THR A 93 3.65 -21.25 4.44
CA THR A 93 4.28 -22.50 4.89
C THR A 93 5.73 -22.63 4.43
N TYR A 94 6.01 -22.31 3.16
CA TYR A 94 7.35 -22.40 2.60
C TYR A 94 8.27 -21.25 3.05
N SER A 95 7.73 -20.05 3.22
CA SER A 95 8.49 -18.92 3.77
C SER A 95 8.84 -19.06 5.26
N GLN A 96 8.26 -20.03 5.96
CA GLN A 96 8.41 -20.26 7.39
C GLN A 96 8.88 -21.70 7.69
N ASP A 97 9.77 -22.24 6.85
CA ASP A 97 10.44 -23.53 7.05
C ASP A 97 9.50 -24.73 7.29
N GLY A 98 8.35 -24.75 6.59
CA GLY A 98 7.38 -25.85 6.63
C GLY A 98 6.38 -25.76 7.79
N VAL A 99 6.44 -24.72 8.60
CA VAL A 99 5.42 -24.44 9.62
C VAL A 99 4.11 -24.05 8.91
N PRO A 100 2.94 -24.67 9.18
CA PRO A 100 1.69 -24.43 8.44
C PRO A 100 1.03 -23.09 8.83
N LEU A 101 1.76 -22.00 8.63
CA LEU A 101 1.39 -20.63 8.95
C LEU A 101 0.64 -20.02 7.78
N MET A 102 -0.48 -19.38 8.11
CA MET A 102 -1.36 -18.69 7.17
C MET A 102 -1.48 -17.24 7.59
N VAL A 103 -1.56 -16.34 6.61
CA VAL A 103 -1.80 -14.92 6.82
C VAL A 103 -3.14 -14.50 6.21
N SER A 104 -3.86 -13.62 6.86
CA SER A 104 -5.10 -13.04 6.34
C SER A 104 -5.24 -11.59 6.81
N LYS A 105 -6.26 -10.88 6.33
CA LYS A 105 -6.73 -9.69 7.05
C LYS A 105 -7.33 -10.10 8.41
N PRO A 106 -7.31 -9.23 9.45
CA PRO A 106 -7.93 -9.50 10.74
C PRO A 106 -9.38 -9.97 10.61
N ALA A 107 -9.76 -10.86 11.53
CA ALA A 107 -11.06 -11.51 11.55
C ALA A 107 -11.43 -12.25 10.25
N PHE A 108 -10.43 -12.65 9.46
CA PHE A 108 -10.62 -13.25 8.13
C PHE A 108 -11.48 -12.38 7.20
N LEU A 109 -11.28 -11.06 7.28
CA LEU A 109 -11.89 -10.11 6.34
C LEU A 109 -11.49 -10.50 4.89
N ASP A 110 -12.47 -10.44 3.98
CA ASP A 110 -12.38 -10.85 2.56
C ASP A 110 -12.10 -12.35 2.31
N ALA A 111 -12.09 -13.19 3.35
CA ALA A 111 -11.91 -14.63 3.18
C ALA A 111 -13.21 -15.35 2.80
N ASP A 112 -13.08 -16.48 2.11
CA ASP A 112 -14.21 -17.33 1.75
C ASP A 112 -15.03 -17.73 2.98
N ALA A 113 -16.36 -17.82 2.82
CA ALA A 113 -17.27 -18.14 3.91
C ALA A 113 -16.96 -19.48 4.62
N SER A 114 -16.31 -20.42 3.92
CA SER A 114 -15.85 -21.71 4.47
C SER A 114 -14.85 -21.55 5.63
N VAL A 115 -14.04 -20.48 5.62
CA VAL A 115 -13.05 -20.20 6.68
C VAL A 115 -13.75 -19.90 8.02
N HIS A 116 -14.98 -19.36 7.97
CA HIS A 116 -15.72 -18.94 9.16
C HIS A 116 -16.55 -20.05 9.81
N VAL A 117 -16.71 -21.22 9.16
CA VAL A 117 -17.70 -22.26 9.54
C VAL A 117 -17.47 -22.84 10.95
N ASN A 118 -16.27 -22.71 11.51
CA ASN A 118 -15.94 -23.21 12.85
C ASN A 118 -15.25 -22.17 13.74
N ILE A 119 -15.44 -20.89 13.45
CA ILE A 119 -14.82 -19.79 14.18
C ILE A 119 -15.91 -18.97 14.87
N THR A 120 -15.90 -18.96 16.21
CA THR A 120 -16.83 -18.17 17.02
C THR A 120 -16.11 -16.99 17.66
N GLY A 121 -16.83 -15.87 17.83
CA GLY A 121 -16.28 -14.68 18.51
C GLY A 121 -15.44 -13.78 17.61
N VAL A 122 -15.47 -14.01 16.30
CA VAL A 122 -14.77 -13.23 15.28
C VAL A 122 -15.82 -12.66 14.32
N THR A 123 -15.73 -11.37 14.02
CA THR A 123 -16.65 -10.72 13.07
C THR A 123 -15.86 -9.73 12.21
N PRO A 124 -15.79 -9.92 10.88
CA PRO A 124 -15.07 -9.02 10.00
C PRO A 124 -15.78 -7.65 9.93
N VAL A 125 -15.00 -6.57 10.08
CA VAL A 125 -15.46 -5.19 10.02
C VAL A 125 -14.42 -4.40 9.24
N TYR A 126 -14.79 -3.84 8.08
CA TYR A 126 -13.85 -3.14 7.19
C TYR A 126 -13.09 -2.02 7.90
N ASP A 127 -13.80 -1.14 8.63
CA ASP A 127 -13.18 -0.01 9.32
C ASP A 127 -12.06 -0.41 10.30
N ASN A 128 -12.19 -1.58 10.94
CA ASN A 128 -11.25 -2.06 11.95
C ASN A 128 -10.19 -3.01 11.40
N HIS A 129 -10.49 -3.72 10.31
CA HIS A 129 -9.69 -4.88 9.88
C HIS A 129 -9.08 -4.71 8.48
N GLU A 130 -9.42 -3.66 7.75
CA GLU A 130 -8.82 -3.40 6.44
C GLU A 130 -7.38 -2.89 6.58
N THR A 131 -6.49 -3.34 5.70
CA THR A 131 -5.16 -2.74 5.54
C THR A 131 -5.26 -1.59 4.57
N PHE A 132 -4.79 -0.41 4.98
CA PHE A 132 -4.80 0.78 4.14
C PHE A 132 -3.53 1.62 4.34
N ILE A 133 -3.26 2.45 3.34
CA ILE A 133 -2.37 3.60 3.44
C ILE A 133 -3.08 4.82 2.85
N GLU A 134 -2.70 6.01 3.27
CA GLU A 134 -3.22 7.27 2.76
C GLU A 134 -2.03 8.14 2.32
N VAL A 135 -2.03 8.44 1.03
CA VAL A 135 -0.90 9.03 0.32
C VAL A 135 -1.24 10.47 -0.04
N GLU A 136 -0.35 11.41 0.26
CA GLU A 136 -0.47 12.78 -0.22
C GLU A 136 -0.06 12.83 -1.71
N PRO A 137 -0.96 13.28 -2.61
CA PRO A 137 -0.81 13.05 -4.05
C PRO A 137 0.37 13.77 -4.69
N ILE A 138 0.77 14.95 -4.19
CA ILE A 138 1.82 15.75 -4.82
C ILE A 138 3.20 15.15 -4.55
N THR A 139 3.48 14.79 -3.29
CA THR A 139 4.79 14.32 -2.84
C THR A 139 4.92 12.79 -2.83
N GLY A 140 3.80 12.07 -2.84
CA GLY A 140 3.76 10.62 -2.67
C GLY A 140 4.03 10.16 -1.24
N ALA A 141 4.07 11.07 -0.26
CA ALA A 141 4.34 10.72 1.14
C ALA A 141 3.12 10.06 1.79
N VAL A 142 3.36 8.97 2.54
CA VAL A 142 2.30 8.31 3.31
C VAL A 142 2.10 9.05 4.63
N MET A 143 0.91 9.61 4.82
CA MET A 143 0.58 10.46 5.97
C MET A 143 -0.23 9.74 7.04
N ASN A 144 -0.89 8.64 6.68
CA ASN A 144 -1.63 7.79 7.60
C ASN A 144 -1.65 6.36 7.05
N ALA A 145 -1.42 5.37 7.90
CA ALA A 145 -1.39 3.98 7.48
C ALA A 145 -1.76 3.04 8.63
N ALA A 146 -2.39 1.92 8.28
CA ALA A 146 -2.56 0.78 9.16
C ALA A 146 -2.38 -0.51 8.34
N LYS A 147 -1.19 -1.12 8.45
CA LYS A 147 -0.91 -2.47 7.99
C LYS A 147 -1.45 -3.45 9.02
N ARG A 148 -2.44 -4.25 8.64
CA ARG A 148 -3.14 -5.17 9.53
C ARG A 148 -3.07 -6.59 8.99
N LEU A 149 -2.36 -7.46 9.69
CA LEU A 149 -2.19 -8.87 9.32
C LEU A 149 -2.58 -9.77 10.49
N GLN A 150 -3.30 -10.84 10.17
CA GLN A 150 -3.65 -11.91 11.10
C GLN A 150 -2.83 -13.15 10.78
N ILE A 151 -2.24 -13.72 11.83
CA ILE A 151 -1.48 -14.97 11.78
C ILE A 151 -2.39 -16.09 12.29
N SER A 152 -2.51 -17.14 11.48
CA SER A 152 -3.28 -18.34 11.79
C SER A 152 -2.45 -19.59 11.52
N PHE A 153 -2.75 -20.69 12.19
CA PHE A 153 -2.22 -22.00 11.81
C PHE A 153 -3.27 -22.79 11.05
N LEU A 154 -2.86 -23.47 9.97
CA LEU A 154 -3.68 -24.50 9.35
C LEU A 154 -3.50 -25.80 10.16
N ILE A 155 -4.57 -26.23 10.81
CA ILE A 155 -4.60 -27.46 11.61
C ILE A 155 -5.53 -28.44 10.94
N GLY A 156 -4.97 -29.58 10.52
CA GLY A 156 -5.70 -30.64 9.85
C GLY A 156 -5.54 -32.00 10.50
N ALA A 157 -6.16 -33.00 9.88
CA ALA A 157 -5.98 -34.39 10.23
C ALA A 157 -4.49 -34.77 10.07
N GLY A 158 -3.83 -35.12 11.17
CA GLY A 158 -2.40 -35.40 11.21
C GLY A 158 -2.06 -36.61 12.07
N ASN A 159 -0.86 -36.59 12.67
CA ASN A 159 -0.35 -37.69 13.49
C ASN A 159 -1.16 -37.87 14.80
N PHE A 160 -0.69 -38.71 15.73
CA PHE A 160 -1.43 -39.11 16.94
C PHE A 160 -2.09 -37.94 17.70
N LEU A 161 -1.47 -36.75 17.71
CA LEU A 161 -1.95 -35.56 18.43
C LEU A 161 -3.16 -34.86 17.77
N THR A 162 -3.34 -34.97 16.45
CA THR A 162 -4.46 -34.35 15.72
C THR A 162 -5.41 -35.37 15.09
N SER A 163 -5.29 -36.65 15.48
CA SER A 163 -6.12 -37.76 14.98
C SER A 163 -7.64 -37.57 15.15
N SER A 164 -8.06 -36.71 16.08
CA SER A 164 -9.48 -36.36 16.30
C SER A 164 -10.00 -35.25 15.39
N ILE A 165 -9.12 -34.54 14.68
CA ILE A 165 -9.46 -33.46 13.75
C ILE A 165 -9.69 -34.10 12.38
N LYS A 166 -10.89 -33.92 11.82
CA LYS A 166 -11.31 -34.58 10.58
C LYS A 166 -11.15 -33.71 9.34
N GLU A 167 -11.19 -32.39 9.53
CA GLU A 167 -11.17 -31.39 8.48
C GLU A 167 -10.13 -30.33 8.82
N ASP A 168 -9.63 -29.65 7.80
CA ASP A 168 -8.67 -28.57 7.98
C ASP A 168 -9.35 -27.33 8.56
N HIS A 169 -8.68 -26.70 9.52
CA HIS A 169 -9.17 -25.53 10.24
C HIS A 169 -8.10 -24.45 10.30
N TYR A 170 -8.48 -23.22 9.96
CA TYR A 170 -7.64 -22.04 10.15
C TYR A 170 -7.84 -21.54 11.59
N MET A 171 -6.88 -21.83 12.46
CA MET A 171 -6.92 -21.41 13.86
C MET A 171 -6.25 -20.04 13.99
N PRO A 172 -7.02 -18.94 14.19
CA PRO A 172 -6.44 -17.61 14.40
C PRO A 172 -5.68 -17.57 15.73
N VAL A 173 -4.47 -16.99 15.72
CA VAL A 173 -3.63 -16.88 16.91
C VAL A 173 -3.59 -15.43 17.39
N VAL A 174 -3.21 -14.52 16.49
CA VAL A 174 -3.03 -13.11 16.78
C VAL A 174 -3.20 -12.31 15.49
N TRP A 175 -3.64 -11.07 15.62
CA TRP A 175 -3.51 -10.09 14.55
C TRP A 175 -2.72 -8.89 15.09
N VAL A 176 -1.97 -8.27 14.19
CA VAL A 176 -1.07 -7.16 14.49
C VAL A 176 -1.44 -5.99 13.61
N GLU A 177 -1.43 -4.80 14.20
CA GLU A 177 -1.48 -3.53 13.49
C GLU A 177 -0.12 -2.84 13.60
N GLU A 178 0.44 -2.49 12.46
CA GLU A 178 1.58 -1.59 12.35
C GLU A 178 1.10 -0.37 11.57
N GLY A 179 1.22 0.81 12.17
CA GLY A 179 0.66 2.01 11.58
C GLY A 179 0.99 3.26 12.36
N GLY A 180 0.58 4.37 11.78
CA GLY A 180 0.80 5.69 12.32
C GLY A 180 0.11 6.74 11.47
N ALA A 181 -0.17 7.88 12.08
CA ALA A 181 -0.71 9.05 11.43
C ALA A 181 0.20 10.25 11.69
N ILE A 182 0.26 11.17 10.73
CA ILE A 182 0.95 12.44 10.87
C ILE A 182 0.40 13.20 12.07
N THR A 183 1.29 13.80 12.87
CA THR A 183 0.88 14.62 14.00
C THR A 183 0.50 16.03 13.52
N PRO A 184 -0.35 16.77 14.26
CA PRO A 184 -0.73 18.14 13.88
C PRO A 184 0.48 19.06 13.66
N GLU A 185 1.52 18.95 14.50
CA GLU A 185 2.75 19.75 14.37
C GLU A 185 3.52 19.43 13.09
N LEU A 186 3.61 18.15 12.70
CA LEU A 186 4.26 17.75 11.46
C LEU A 186 3.42 18.14 10.24
N ALA A 187 2.10 18.05 10.33
CA ALA A 187 1.19 18.47 9.28
C ALA A 187 1.28 19.97 9.00
N GLU A 188 1.37 20.81 10.04
CA GLU A 188 1.60 22.25 9.89
C GLU A 188 2.93 22.54 9.18
N LYS A 189 4.02 21.92 9.62
CA LYS A 189 5.34 22.06 8.97
C LYS A 189 5.32 21.58 7.53
N PHE A 190 4.61 20.49 7.23
CA PHE A 190 4.46 19.97 5.88
C PHE A 190 3.76 20.99 4.97
N LYS A 191 2.60 21.53 5.40
CA LYS A 191 1.84 22.53 4.64
C LYS A 191 2.66 23.79 4.38
N ASP A 192 3.37 24.29 5.40
CA ASP A 192 4.22 25.48 5.27
C ASP A 192 5.40 25.26 4.32
N ALA A 193 6.00 24.07 4.33
CA ALA A 193 7.16 23.77 3.49
C ALA A 193 6.77 23.46 2.05
N ILE A 194 5.75 22.62 1.85
CA ILE A 194 5.42 22.04 0.56
C ILE A 194 4.37 22.89 -0.17
N TYR A 195 3.21 23.12 0.44
CA TYR A 195 2.11 23.82 -0.24
C TYR A 195 2.42 25.30 -0.47
N ALA A 196 3.13 25.97 0.44
CA ALA A 196 3.58 27.34 0.20
C ALA A 196 4.60 27.41 -0.94
N ALA A 197 5.55 26.48 -1.00
CA ALA A 197 6.54 26.43 -2.07
C ALA A 197 5.88 26.14 -3.43
N GLN A 198 4.91 25.23 -3.47
CA GLN A 198 4.14 24.92 -4.67
C GLN A 198 3.35 26.13 -5.15
N GLN A 199 2.64 26.82 -4.25
CA GLN A 199 1.89 28.03 -4.60
C GLN A 199 2.80 29.13 -5.15
N ILE A 200 3.99 29.32 -4.56
CA ILE A 200 4.99 30.27 -5.09
C ILE A 200 5.47 29.81 -6.47
N GLY A 201 5.73 28.52 -6.64
CA GLY A 201 6.17 27.91 -7.90
C GLY A 201 5.17 28.10 -9.03
N ASP A 202 3.87 28.04 -8.74
CA ASP A 202 2.81 28.22 -9.73
C ASP A 202 2.58 29.70 -10.07
N VAL A 203 2.61 30.58 -9.07
CA VAL A 203 2.28 32.00 -9.24
C VAL A 203 3.44 32.84 -9.76
N ALA A 204 4.67 32.59 -9.28
CA ALA A 204 5.83 33.44 -9.59
C ALA A 204 6.18 33.48 -11.09
N PRO A 205 6.15 32.37 -11.86
CA PRO A 205 6.41 32.40 -13.29
C PRO A 205 5.37 33.22 -14.06
N ILE A 206 4.09 33.09 -13.70
CA ILE A 206 2.98 33.82 -14.32
C ILE A 206 3.13 35.32 -14.06
N ALA A 207 3.37 35.69 -12.81
CA ALA A 207 3.60 37.08 -12.42
C ALA A 207 4.83 37.67 -13.13
N GLY A 208 5.94 36.92 -13.17
CA GLY A 208 7.17 37.30 -13.87
C GLY A 208 6.95 37.52 -15.36
N ALA A 209 6.21 36.62 -16.03
CA ALA A 209 5.87 36.76 -17.44
C ALA A 209 4.98 37.99 -17.71
N ALA A 210 3.99 38.25 -16.86
CA ALA A 210 3.13 39.43 -16.96
C ALA A 210 3.92 40.73 -16.81
N ILE A 211 4.81 40.80 -15.81
CA ILE A 211 5.70 41.95 -15.59
C ILE A 211 6.61 42.15 -16.82
N GLY A 212 7.21 41.06 -17.32
CA GLY A 212 8.05 41.09 -18.52
C GLY A 212 7.31 41.62 -19.76
N ALA A 213 6.07 41.18 -19.98
CA ALA A 213 5.24 41.64 -21.09
C ALA A 213 4.93 43.14 -20.99
N VAL A 214 4.61 43.66 -19.80
CA VAL A 214 4.36 45.09 -19.57
C VAL A 214 5.63 45.93 -19.85
N LEU A 215 6.80 45.46 -19.39
CA LEU A 215 8.08 46.12 -19.65
C LEU A 215 8.41 46.15 -21.15
N LEU A 216 8.13 45.06 -21.88
CA LEU A 216 8.31 45.01 -23.33
C LEU A 216 7.38 45.98 -24.05
N LEU A 217 6.08 46.01 -23.71
CA LEU A 217 5.11 46.92 -24.30
C LEU A 217 5.46 48.39 -24.06
N THR A 218 5.86 48.73 -22.83
CA THR A 218 6.28 50.10 -22.48
C THR A 218 7.56 50.51 -23.21
N SER A 219 8.56 49.63 -23.30
CA SER A 219 9.78 49.91 -24.07
C SER A 219 9.49 50.11 -25.56
N MET A 220 8.60 49.32 -26.14
CA MET A 220 8.19 49.45 -27.54
C MET A 220 7.44 50.78 -27.76
N PHE A 221 6.54 51.16 -26.86
CA PHE A 221 5.82 52.44 -26.94
C PHE A 221 6.77 53.64 -26.89
N ILE A 222 7.73 53.62 -25.96
CA ILE A 222 8.76 54.67 -25.85
C ILE A 222 9.61 54.70 -27.12
N GLY A 223 10.06 53.54 -27.62
CA GLY A 223 10.86 53.44 -28.85
C GLY A 223 10.14 53.97 -30.09
N ILE A 224 8.83 53.70 -30.23
CA ILE A 224 8.01 54.24 -31.33
C ILE A 224 7.90 55.77 -31.22
N ARG A 225 7.70 56.32 -30.00
CA ARG A 225 7.66 57.78 -29.80
C ARG A 225 8.99 58.45 -30.09
N ALA A 226 10.10 57.84 -29.70
CA ALA A 226 11.45 58.38 -29.92
C ALA A 226 11.87 58.38 -31.40
N ARG A 227 11.25 57.54 -32.25
CA ARG A 227 11.49 57.49 -33.70
C ARG A 227 10.64 58.46 -34.52
N LYS A 228 9.68 59.18 -33.92
CA LYS A 228 8.95 60.23 -34.62
C LYS A 228 9.89 61.45 -34.76
N PRO A 229 10.21 61.90 -35.99
CA PRO A 229 11.10 63.04 -36.24
C PRO A 229 10.50 64.36 -35.77
#